data_AF-A0A927NK44-F1
#
_entry.id   AF-A0A927NK44-F1
#
_cell.length_a   1.000
_cell.length_b   1.000
_cell.length_c   1.000
_cell.angle_alpha   90.00
_cell.angle_beta   90.00
_cell.angle_gamma   90.00
#
_symmetry.space_group_name_H-M   'P 1'
#
loop_
_entity.id
_entity.type
_entity.pdbx_description
1 polymer ?
#
loop_
_entity_poly.entity_id
_entity_poly.type
_entity_poly.pdbx_seq_one_letter_code
_entity_poly.pdbx_strand_id
1 'polypeptide(L)'
;MILTSHFLGAILNGLLYRNYGKKKENLINNKINIFIKNQKNTMEDAMLSSIKSILIIGGYISLSFLIIGILNDFGIIKILSKFLSCCIGIDYNIINSFLNGLVEVTKGGLDLSQLNLNNDILAMLLTGIISFGGFSIILQALNFLRKAEIKISIFLLQKTTQSVISVLICFLLTLIF
;
A
#
# COMPACT_ATOMS: atom_id res chain seq x y z
N MET A 1 -18.24 0.92 2.32
CA MET A 1 -17.70 0.42 1.04
C MET A 1 -16.19 0.28 1.06
N ILE A 2 -15.42 1.37 1.21
CA ILE A 2 -13.93 1.33 1.16
C ILE A 2 -13.33 0.40 2.23
N LEU A 3 -13.74 0.56 3.50
CA LEU A 3 -13.21 -0.26 4.59
C LEU A 3 -13.51 -1.75 4.38
N THR A 4 -14.77 -2.07 4.10
CA THR A 4 -15.26 -3.43 3.91
C THR A 4 -14.56 -4.12 2.73
N SER A 5 -14.41 -3.42 1.61
CA SER A 5 -13.76 -3.96 0.41
C SER A 5 -12.26 -4.17 0.63
N HIS A 6 -11.57 -3.23 1.30
CA HIS A 6 -10.15 -3.34 1.61
C HIS A 6 -9.85 -4.54 2.52
N PHE A 7 -10.62 -4.72 3.59
CA PHE A 7 -10.43 -5.83 4.53
C PHE A 7 -10.78 -7.18 3.90
N LEU A 8 -11.90 -7.28 3.18
CA LEU A 8 -12.29 -8.52 2.49
C LEU A 8 -11.27 -8.88 1.40
N GLY A 9 -10.80 -7.90 0.64
CA GLY A 9 -9.75 -8.10 -0.35
C GLY A 9 -8.44 -8.57 0.28
N ALA A 10 -8.06 -8.04 1.44
CA ALA A 10 -6.89 -8.52 2.20
C ALA A 10 -7.03 -9.98 2.63
N ILE A 11 -8.20 -10.36 3.17
CA ILE A 11 -8.47 -11.74 3.62
C ILE A 11 -8.43 -12.71 2.44
N LEU A 12 -9.13 -12.39 1.35
CA LEU A 12 -9.14 -13.21 0.15
C LEU A 12 -7.74 -13.35 -0.46
N ASN A 13 -6.99 -12.25 -0.53
CA ASN A 13 -5.62 -12.28 -1.00
C ASN A 13 -4.72 -13.14 -0.10
N GLY A 14 -4.86 -13.03 1.22
CA GLY A 14 -4.16 -13.89 2.18
C GLY A 14 -4.50 -15.37 2.00
N LEU A 15 -5.76 -15.70 1.69
CA LEU A 15 -6.18 -17.07 1.39
C LEU A 15 -5.57 -17.59 0.07
N LEU A 16 -5.49 -16.75 -0.97
CA LEU A 16 -4.86 -17.10 -2.25
C LEU A 16 -3.38 -17.45 -2.08
N TYR A 17 -2.65 -16.68 -1.26
CA TYR A 17 -1.21 -16.90 -1.04
C TYR A 17 -0.89 -17.78 0.18
N ARG A 18 -1.89 -18.42 0.82
CA ARG A 18 -1.74 -19.18 2.07
C ARG A 18 -0.63 -20.25 2.05
N ASN A 19 -0.41 -20.87 0.90
CA ASN A 19 0.59 -21.94 0.73
C ASN A 19 1.92 -21.46 0.14
N TYR A 20 2.07 -20.17 -0.12
CA TYR A 20 3.29 -19.62 -0.72
C TYR A 20 4.44 -19.62 0.29
N GLY A 21 5.61 -20.13 -0.11
CA GLY A 21 6.81 -20.12 0.75
C GLY A 21 6.84 -21.17 1.86
N LYS A 22 6.00 -22.21 1.80
CA LYS A 22 6.11 -23.39 2.68
C LYS A 22 7.49 -24.05 2.53
N LYS A 23 8.45 -23.64 3.36
CA LYS A 23 9.61 -24.48 3.69
C LYS A 23 9.08 -25.61 4.57
N LYS A 24 9.35 -26.87 4.21
CA LYS A 24 9.17 -28.01 5.12
C LYS A 24 10.07 -27.75 6.33
N GLU A 25 9.50 -27.29 7.44
CA GLU A 25 10.23 -27.27 8.70
C GLU A 25 10.37 -28.71 9.20
N ASN A 26 11.61 -29.19 9.29
CA ASN A 26 11.95 -30.29 10.17
C ASN A 26 11.71 -29.80 11.61
N LEU A 27 10.54 -30.13 12.16
CA LEU A 27 10.01 -29.63 13.44
C LEU A 27 10.75 -30.13 14.70
N ILE A 28 11.98 -30.62 14.60
CA ILE A 28 12.64 -31.31 15.71
C ILE A 28 13.92 -30.55 16.10
N ASN A 29 13.90 -29.99 17.33
CA ASN A 29 15.04 -29.77 18.24
C ASN A 29 15.68 -28.39 18.53
N ASN A 30 15.15 -27.23 18.14
CA ASN A 30 15.80 -25.95 18.54
C ASN A 30 14.97 -24.97 19.41
N LYS A 31 13.80 -25.35 19.91
CA LYS A 31 12.90 -24.41 20.64
C LYS A 31 13.32 -24.06 22.07
N ILE A 32 14.31 -24.72 22.68
CA ILE A 32 14.57 -24.58 24.13
C ILE A 32 15.71 -23.60 24.45
N ASN A 33 16.69 -23.39 23.55
CA ASN A 33 17.89 -22.58 23.87
C ASN A 33 17.78 -21.07 23.61
N ILE A 34 16.66 -20.57 23.08
CA ILE A 34 16.52 -19.15 22.69
C ILE A 34 16.00 -18.29 23.85
N PHE A 35 15.29 -18.87 24.82
CA PHE A 35 14.63 -18.12 25.91
C PHE A 35 15.58 -17.47 26.92
N ILE A 36 16.88 -17.78 26.91
CA ILE A 36 17.81 -17.37 27.97
C ILE A 36 18.73 -16.21 27.56
N LYS A 37 18.75 -15.78 26.29
CA LYS A 37 19.70 -14.73 25.86
C LYS A 37 19.08 -13.33 25.87
N ASN A 38 19.35 -12.62 26.96
CA ASN A 38 19.34 -11.16 27.19
C ASN A 38 18.00 -10.49 27.55
N GLN A 39 17.66 -10.53 28.85
CA GLN A 39 16.82 -9.51 29.50
C GLN A 39 17.61 -8.20 29.69
N LYS A 40 17.79 -7.42 28.61
CA LYS A 40 18.15 -5.99 28.72
C LYS A 40 16.90 -5.18 28.36
N ASN A 41 16.50 -4.28 29.27
CA ASN A 41 15.38 -3.32 29.23
C ASN A 41 14.40 -3.44 28.05
N THR A 42 13.56 -4.47 28.08
CA THR A 42 12.64 -4.79 26.99
C THR A 42 11.60 -3.70 26.71
N MET A 43 11.21 -2.91 27.72
CA MET A 43 10.20 -1.85 27.56
C MET A 43 10.80 -0.57 26.95
N GLU A 44 11.97 -0.14 27.41
CA GLU A 44 12.66 1.04 26.87
C GLU A 44 13.04 0.81 25.40
N ASP A 45 13.60 -0.36 25.09
CA ASP A 45 13.94 -0.73 23.71
C ASP A 45 12.69 -0.83 22.83
N ALA A 46 11.60 -1.40 23.34
CA ALA A 46 10.31 -1.44 22.62
C ALA A 46 9.80 -0.01 22.34
N MET A 47 9.75 0.86 23.36
CA MET A 47 9.33 2.25 23.20
C MET A 47 10.19 3.01 22.18
N LEU A 48 11.52 2.94 22.30
CA LEU A 48 12.45 3.58 21.37
C LEU A 48 12.28 3.02 19.95
N SER A 49 12.04 1.72 19.79
CA SER A 49 11.80 1.10 18.49
C SER A 49 10.49 1.58 17.85
N SER A 50 9.43 1.76 18.64
CA SER A 50 8.14 2.29 18.18
C SER A 50 8.27 3.76 17.77
N ILE A 51 8.93 4.59 18.58
CA ILE A 51 9.20 6.00 18.26
C ILE A 51 10.00 6.11 16.96
N LYS A 52 11.10 5.34 16.83
CA LYS A 52 11.90 5.29 15.60
C LYS A 52 11.04 4.89 14.39
N SER A 53 10.19 3.88 14.54
CA SER A 53 9.34 3.40 13.44
C SER A 53 8.36 4.47 12.98
N ILE A 54 7.68 5.16 13.89
CA ILE A 54 6.75 6.25 13.57
C ILE A 54 7.48 7.41 12.90
N LEU A 55 8.64 7.81 13.42
CA LEU A 55 9.44 8.91 12.85
C LEU A 55 9.89 8.59 11.42
N ILE A 56 10.32 7.34 11.19
CA ILE A 56 10.71 6.86 9.86
C ILE A 56 9.51 6.92 8.91
N ILE A 57 8.33 6.42 9.31
CA ILE A 57 7.10 6.46 8.49
C ILE A 57 6.72 7.90 8.15
N GLY A 58 6.72 8.80 9.14
CA GLY A 58 6.44 10.23 8.94
C GLY A 58 7.40 10.89 7.95
N GLY A 59 8.70 10.56 8.04
CA GLY A 59 9.71 11.00 7.09
C GLY A 59 9.50 10.49 5.66
N TYR A 60 9.06 9.24 5.49
CA TYR A 60 8.74 8.71 4.17
C TYR A 60 7.50 9.39 3.57
N ILE A 61 6.46 9.66 4.36
CA ILE A 61 5.25 10.35 3.90
C ILE A 61 5.61 11.77 3.43
N SER A 62 6.34 12.53 4.25
CA SER A 62 6.73 13.91 3.91
C SER A 62 7.65 13.98 2.69
N LEU A 63 8.63 13.08 2.58
CA LEU A 63 9.51 12.98 1.41
C LEU A 63 8.71 12.66 0.15
N SER A 64 7.76 11.73 0.22
CA SER A 64 6.97 11.34 -0.94
C SER A 64 6.02 12.46 -1.38
N PHE A 65 5.45 13.20 -0.43
CA PHE A 65 4.66 14.40 -0.71
C PHE A 65 5.48 15.47 -1.44
N LEU A 66 6.72 15.70 -0.99
CA LEU A 66 7.66 16.61 -1.64
C LEU A 66 8.03 16.13 -3.06
N ILE A 67 8.34 14.84 -3.23
CA ILE A 67 8.67 14.25 -4.53
C ILE A 67 7.50 14.43 -5.50
N ILE A 68 6.25 14.21 -5.07
CA ILE A 68 5.07 14.43 -5.90
C ILE A 68 4.94 15.90 -6.30
N GLY A 69 5.20 16.83 -5.39
CA GLY A 69 5.25 18.26 -5.70
C GLY A 69 6.24 18.55 -6.83
N ILE A 70 7.49 18.12 -6.66
CA ILE A 70 8.55 18.26 -7.66
C ILE A 70 8.13 17.63 -9.00
N LEU A 71 7.65 16.38 -9.00
CA LEU A 71 7.23 15.70 -10.24
C LEU A 71 6.08 16.40 -10.96
N ASN A 72 5.16 17.03 -10.23
CA ASN A 72 4.08 17.83 -10.79
C ASN A 72 4.56 19.17 -11.35
N ASP A 73 5.54 19.81 -10.70
CA ASP A 73 6.16 21.05 -11.15
C ASP A 73 6.98 20.84 -12.44
N PHE A 74 7.76 19.75 -12.50
CA PHE A 74 8.44 19.32 -13.72
C PHE A 74 7.47 18.81 -14.82
N GLY A 75 6.18 18.65 -14.50
CA GLY A 75 5.16 18.21 -15.45
C GLY A 75 5.25 16.73 -15.86
N ILE A 76 6.06 15.92 -15.18
CA ILE A 76 6.23 14.49 -15.50
C ILE A 76 4.91 13.75 -15.33
N ILE A 77 4.24 13.96 -14.18
CA ILE A 77 2.93 13.35 -13.91
C ILE A 77 1.90 13.90 -14.90
N LYS A 78 1.94 15.20 -15.21
CA LYS A 78 1.01 15.83 -16.17
C LYS A 78 1.12 15.23 -17.57
N ILE A 79 2.34 15.01 -18.07
CA ILE A 79 2.59 14.39 -19.38
C ILE A 79 2.02 12.96 -19.40
N LEU A 80 2.31 12.19 -18.34
CA LEU A 80 1.81 10.82 -18.22
C LEU A 80 0.28 10.78 -18.13
N SER A 81 -0.32 11.66 -17.33
CA SER A 81 -1.78 11.82 -17.21
C SER A 81 -2.43 12.13 -18.55
N LYS A 82 -1.85 13.04 -19.33
CA LYS A 82 -2.38 13.41 -20.65
C LYS A 82 -2.31 12.25 -21.64
N PHE A 83 -1.20 11.51 -21.63
CA PHE A 83 -1.03 10.32 -22.47
C PHE A 83 -2.06 9.25 -22.12
N LEU A 84 -2.20 8.89 -20.83
CA LEU A 84 -3.18 7.91 -20.36
C LEU A 84 -4.62 8.36 -20.61
N SER A 85 -4.92 9.66 -20.42
CA SER A 85 -6.25 10.23 -20.67
C SER A 85 -6.66 10.06 -22.13
N CYS A 86 -5.73 10.31 -23.06
CA CYS A 86 -5.96 10.11 -24.48
C CYS A 86 -6.18 8.63 -24.84
N CYS A 87 -5.39 7.72 -24.26
CA CYS A 87 -5.48 6.29 -24.57
C CYS A 87 -6.73 5.62 -23.99
N ILE A 88 -7.16 6.02 -22.80
CA ILE A 88 -8.22 5.33 -22.04
C ILE A 88 -9.57 6.10 -22.13
N GLY A 89 -9.54 7.38 -22.50
CA GLY A 89 -10.73 8.23 -22.60
C GLY A 89 -11.31 8.67 -21.24
N ILE A 90 -10.51 8.59 -20.17
CA ILE A 90 -10.90 9.05 -18.82
C ILE A 90 -10.42 10.50 -18.62
N ASP A 91 -11.17 11.28 -17.84
CA ASP A 91 -10.82 12.66 -17.50
C ASP A 91 -9.39 12.76 -16.94
N TYR A 92 -8.68 13.77 -17.43
CA TYR A 92 -7.29 14.04 -17.08
C TYR A 92 -7.11 14.20 -15.56
N ASN A 93 -8.04 14.88 -14.88
CA ASN A 93 -7.88 15.14 -13.45
C ASN A 93 -7.99 13.85 -12.63
N ILE A 94 -8.88 12.94 -13.03
CA ILE A 94 -9.03 11.62 -12.38
C ILE A 94 -7.72 10.84 -12.49
N ILE A 95 -7.14 10.77 -13.69
CA ILE A 95 -5.89 10.04 -13.93
C ILE A 95 -4.74 10.69 -13.17
N ASN A 96 -4.67 12.02 -13.17
CA ASN A 96 -3.64 12.75 -12.47
C ASN A 96 -3.68 12.50 -10.96
N SER A 97 -4.86 12.59 -10.35
CA SER A 97 -5.05 12.29 -8.92
C SER A 97 -4.77 10.82 -8.62
N PHE A 98 -5.14 9.91 -9.51
CA PHE A 98 -4.84 8.48 -9.36
C PHE A 98 -3.34 8.18 -9.44
N LEU A 99 -2.61 8.78 -10.37
CA LEU A 99 -1.16 8.66 -10.50
C LEU A 99 -0.42 9.23 -9.28
N ASN A 100 -0.88 10.39 -8.76
CA ASN A 100 -0.39 10.91 -7.48
C ASN A 100 -0.61 9.89 -6.35
N GLY A 101 -1.76 9.21 -6.34
CA GLY A 101 -2.08 8.14 -5.39
C GLY A 101 -1.21 6.90 -5.49
N LEU A 102 -0.79 6.52 -6.71
CA LEU A 102 0.17 5.43 -6.91
C LEU A 102 1.54 5.76 -6.31
N VAL A 103 1.90 7.04 -6.20
CA VAL A 103 3.12 7.46 -5.49
C VAL A 103 2.85 7.50 -3.99
N GLU A 104 1.90 8.33 -3.55
CA GLU A 104 1.54 8.54 -2.14
C GLU A 104 0.03 8.53 -1.97
N VAL A 105 -0.47 7.55 -1.20
CA VAL A 105 -1.91 7.32 -0.98
C VAL A 105 -2.61 8.55 -0.40
N THR A 106 -1.97 9.24 0.54
CA THR A 106 -2.55 10.39 1.23
C THR A 106 -2.76 11.57 0.27
N LYS A 107 -1.77 11.87 -0.57
CA LYS A 107 -1.85 12.94 -1.58
C LYS A 107 -2.89 12.62 -2.65
N GLY A 108 -2.85 11.43 -3.24
CA GLY A 108 -3.84 11.05 -4.26
C GLY A 108 -5.26 10.96 -3.72
N GLY A 109 -5.44 10.53 -2.46
CA GLY A 109 -6.73 10.51 -1.81
C GLY A 109 -7.31 11.91 -1.59
N LEU A 110 -6.48 12.88 -1.20
CA LEU A 110 -6.86 14.28 -1.10
C LEU A 110 -7.18 14.89 -2.47
N ASP A 111 -6.38 14.59 -3.49
CA ASP A 111 -6.61 15.10 -4.84
C ASP A 111 -7.87 14.51 -5.48
N LEU A 112 -8.22 13.25 -5.16
CA LEU A 112 -9.46 12.61 -5.62
C LEU A 112 -10.70 13.16 -4.90
N SER A 113 -10.61 13.42 -3.59
CA SER A 113 -11.76 13.92 -2.82
C SER A 113 -12.16 15.36 -3.17
N GLN A 114 -11.26 16.10 -3.81
CA GLN A 114 -11.53 17.43 -4.34
C GLN A 114 -12.23 17.42 -5.71
N LEU A 115 -12.29 16.27 -6.39
CA LEU A 115 -12.98 16.14 -7.66
C LEU A 115 -14.48 15.91 -7.44
N ASN A 116 -15.32 16.56 -8.25
CA ASN A 116 -16.77 16.36 -8.26
C ASN A 116 -17.14 15.06 -9.01
N LEU A 117 -16.78 13.91 -8.43
CA LEU A 117 -17.09 12.58 -8.94
C LEU A 117 -18.32 11.99 -8.25
N ASN A 118 -18.97 11.01 -8.92
CA ASN A 118 -19.94 10.16 -8.24
C ASN A 118 -19.23 9.42 -7.08
N ASN A 119 -19.92 9.31 -5.94
CA ASN A 119 -19.43 8.65 -4.73
C ASN A 119 -18.98 7.21 -5.00
N ASP A 120 -19.65 6.49 -5.90
CA ASP A 120 -19.29 5.10 -6.25
C ASP A 120 -17.92 5.03 -6.95
N ILE A 121 -17.71 5.92 -7.93
CA ILE A 121 -16.45 6.02 -8.67
C ILE A 121 -15.34 6.45 -7.72
N LEU A 122 -15.59 7.45 -6.89
CA LEU A 122 -14.65 7.92 -5.88
C LEU A 122 -14.25 6.79 -4.91
N ALA A 123 -15.22 6.02 -4.42
CA ALA A 123 -14.98 4.90 -3.52
C ALA A 123 -14.15 3.80 -4.17
N MET A 124 -14.41 3.45 -5.44
CA MET A 124 -13.61 2.47 -6.18
C MET A 124 -12.15 2.92 -6.35
N LEU A 125 -11.93 4.17 -6.77
CA LEU A 125 -10.58 4.71 -6.99
C LEU A 125 -9.79 4.77 -5.67
N LEU A 126 -10.40 5.27 -4.60
CA LEU A 126 -9.79 5.32 -3.27
C LEU A 126 -9.46 3.92 -2.75
N THR A 127 -10.38 2.96 -2.92
CA THR A 127 -10.15 1.56 -2.53
C THR A 127 -8.93 0.97 -3.23
N GLY A 128 -8.77 1.24 -4.52
CA GLY A 128 -7.62 0.76 -5.31
C GLY A 128 -6.30 1.31 -4.79
N ILE A 129 -6.21 2.63 -4.61
CA ILE A 129 -5.01 3.32 -4.13
C ILE A 129 -4.64 2.87 -2.71
N ILE A 130 -5.62 2.84 -1.78
CA ILE A 130 -5.40 2.42 -0.39
C ILE A 130 -4.95 0.96 -0.32
N SER A 131 -5.57 0.08 -1.11
CA SER A 131 -5.22 -1.35 -1.10
C SER A 131 -3.84 -1.62 -1.71
N PHE A 132 -3.46 -0.86 -2.74
CA PHE A 132 -2.12 -0.93 -3.32
C PHE A 132 -1.06 -0.39 -2.36
N GLY A 133 -1.34 0.73 -1.69
CA GLY A 133 -0.46 1.36 -0.70
C GLY A 133 0.56 2.35 -1.27
N GLY A 134 0.68 2.45 -2.59
CA GLY A 134 1.59 3.39 -3.26
C GLY A 134 3.09 3.05 -3.11
N PHE A 135 3.92 3.76 -3.87
CA PHE A 135 5.38 3.59 -3.84
C PHE A 135 5.99 3.89 -2.47
N SER A 136 5.42 4.83 -1.72
CA SER A 136 5.90 5.19 -0.37
C SER A 136 5.86 4.02 0.60
N ILE A 137 4.76 3.25 0.62
CA ILE A 137 4.63 2.08 1.50
C ILE A 137 5.56 0.95 1.03
N ILE A 138 5.77 0.80 -0.27
CA ILE A 138 6.74 -0.16 -0.82
C ILE A 138 8.16 0.18 -0.34
N LEU A 139 8.56 1.45 -0.40
CA LEU A 139 9.86 1.92 0.10
C LEU A 139 10.01 1.70 1.61
N GLN A 140 8.97 1.99 2.39
CA GLN A 140 8.94 1.69 3.83
C GLN A 140 9.11 0.20 4.09
N ALA A 141 8.41 -0.65 3.33
CA ALA A 141 8.43 -2.10 3.49
C ALA A 141 9.78 -2.73 3.13
N LEU A 142 10.56 -2.16 2.21
CA LEU A 142 11.88 -2.68 1.82
C LEU A 142 12.81 -2.86 3.02
N ASN A 143 12.78 -1.94 3.99
CA ASN A 143 13.61 -2.00 5.19
C ASN A 143 13.27 -3.21 6.08
N PHE A 144 12.00 -3.64 6.07
CA PHE A 144 11.51 -4.78 6.84
C PHE A 144 11.66 -6.09 6.04
N LEU A 145 11.29 -6.09 4.77
CA LEU A 145 11.33 -7.25 3.87
C LEU A 145 12.76 -7.79 3.70
N ARG A 146 13.77 -6.90 3.62
CA ARG A 146 15.18 -7.31 3.53
C ARG A 146 15.63 -8.08 4.76
N LYS A 147 15.14 -7.74 5.95
CA LYS A 147 15.45 -8.47 7.20
C LYS A 147 14.73 -9.83 7.26
N ALA A 148 13.58 -9.94 6.61
CA ALA A 148 12.76 -11.16 6.57
C ALA A 148 13.10 -12.11 5.40
N GLU A 149 14.11 -11.79 4.58
CA GLU A 149 14.49 -12.53 3.37
C GLU A 149 13.34 -12.72 2.35
N ILE A 150 12.33 -11.86 2.38
CA ILE A 150 11.19 -11.91 1.45
C ILE A 150 11.53 -11.10 0.21
N LYS A 151 11.33 -11.69 -0.98
CA LYS A 151 11.56 -10.97 -2.24
C LYS A 151 10.52 -9.87 -2.41
N ILE A 152 10.98 -8.66 -2.75
CA ILE A 152 10.12 -7.50 -3.00
C ILE A 152 9.09 -7.75 -4.11
N SER A 153 9.43 -8.55 -5.11
CA SER A 153 8.53 -8.89 -6.22
C SER A 153 7.27 -9.63 -5.75
N ILE A 154 7.39 -10.51 -4.76
CA ILE A 154 6.25 -11.24 -4.19
C ILE A 154 5.36 -10.27 -3.40
N PHE A 155 5.97 -9.38 -2.63
CA PHE A 155 5.24 -8.36 -1.89
C PHE A 155 4.47 -7.41 -2.83
N LEU A 156 5.11 -6.96 -3.91
CA LEU A 156 4.47 -6.15 -4.94
C LEU A 156 3.30 -6.90 -5.60
N LEU A 157 3.49 -8.17 -5.95
CA LEU A 157 2.44 -9.00 -6.54
C LEU A 157 1.25 -9.16 -5.58
N GLN A 158 1.51 -9.36 -4.29
CA GLN A 158 0.45 -9.44 -3.28
C GLN A 158 -0.31 -8.11 -3.14
N LYS A 159 0.38 -6.97 -3.21
CA LYS A 159 -0.27 -5.65 -3.16
C LYS A 159 -1.10 -5.35 -4.40
N THR A 160 -0.62 -5.68 -5.58
CA THR A 160 -1.40 -5.49 -6.82
C THR A 160 -2.63 -6.39 -6.85
N THR A 161 -2.47 -7.67 -6.50
CA THR A 161 -3.60 -8.61 -6.44
C THR A 161 -4.62 -8.24 -5.36
N GLN A 162 -4.18 -7.81 -4.17
CA GLN A 162 -5.06 -7.26 -3.14
C GLN A 162 -5.84 -6.06 -3.67
N SER A 163 -5.18 -5.12 -4.35
CA SER A 163 -5.82 -3.93 -4.89
C SER A 163 -6.93 -4.27 -5.89
N VAL A 164 -6.65 -5.16 -6.85
CA VAL A 164 -7.63 -5.60 -7.84
C VAL A 164 -8.83 -6.28 -7.17
N ILE A 165 -8.59 -7.20 -6.22
CA ILE A 165 -9.66 -7.90 -5.51
C ILE A 165 -10.51 -6.92 -4.69
N SER A 166 -9.90 -5.98 -3.97
CA SER A 166 -10.62 -4.98 -3.20
C SER A 166 -11.49 -4.08 -4.08
N VAL A 167 -10.98 -3.63 -5.24
CA VAL A 167 -11.77 -2.80 -6.17
C VAL A 167 -12.96 -3.58 -6.71
N LEU A 168 -12.79 -4.85 -7.09
CA LEU A 168 -13.88 -5.71 -7.55
C LEU A 168 -14.96 -5.87 -6.47
N ILE A 169 -14.57 -6.08 -5.21
CA ILE A 169 -15.52 -6.17 -4.08
C ILE A 169 -16.22 -4.83 -3.85
N CYS A 170 -15.50 -3.70 -3.98
CA CYS A 170 -16.10 -2.37 -3.87
C CYS A 170 -17.15 -2.14 -4.96
N PHE A 171 -16.85 -2.53 -6.20
CA PHE A 171 -17.79 -2.46 -7.32
C PHE A 171 -19.05 -3.30 -7.09
N LEU A 172 -18.89 -4.53 -6.57
CA LEU A 172 -20.04 -5.36 -6.21
C LEU A 172 -20.89 -4.73 -5.10
N LEU A 173 -20.25 -4.10 -4.11
CA LEU A 173 -20.96 -3.37 -3.05
C LEU A 173 -21.75 -2.18 -3.60
N THR A 174 -21.21 -1.44 -4.57
CA THR A 174 -21.91 -0.30 -5.21
C THR A 174 -23.10 -0.69 -6.07
N LEU A 175 -23.26 -1.96 -6.41
CA LEU A 175 -24.47 -2.45 -7.08
C LEU A 175 -25.59 -2.80 -6.10
N ILE A 176 -25.25 -3.03 -4.83
CA ILE A 176 -26.17 -3.48 -3.79
C ILE A 176 -26.78 -2.30 -3.02
N PHE A 177 -26.00 -1.24 -2.83
CA PHE A 177 -26.38 -0.03 -2.11
C PHE A 177 -26.44 1.14 -3.07
#